data_AF-A0A368Y2N1-F1
#
_entry.id   AF-A0A368Y2N1-F1
#
_cell.length_a   1.000
_cell.length_b   1.000
_cell.length_c   1.000
_cell.angle_alpha   90.00
_cell.angle_beta   90.00
_cell.angle_gamma   90.00
#
_symmetry.space_group_name_H-M   'P 1'
#
loop_
_entity.id
_entity.type
_entity.pdbx_description
1 polymer ?
#
loop_
_entity_poly.entity_id
_entity_poly.type
_entity_poly.pdbx_seq_one_letter_code
_entity_poly.pdbx_strand_id
1 'polypeptide(L)'
;MLLLAALLVVAALLWTGRAELPAQLARWTGAATRPTATLDYARLSPSLDAAALGRQLGGLSLPCQPQAEGSVCEAALAEANGVAAALLRARWHQGTLQSVDLLLPWWEHHRAVGMLTERLGAPGGNEVVTADGQRLAALRWSLPEGTVQMARAPGWNPLHWATVRWDAAPPR
;
A
#
# COMPACT_ATOMS: atom_id res chain seq x y z
N MET A 1 -0.56 -37.72 13.31
CA MET A 1 -0.63 -37.38 11.86
C MET A 1 -0.98 -35.92 11.58
N LEU A 2 -1.98 -35.33 12.26
CA LEU A 2 -2.37 -33.92 12.06
C LEU A 2 -1.23 -32.90 12.24
N LEU A 3 -0.37 -33.09 13.25
CA LEU A 3 0.76 -32.19 13.52
C LEU A 3 1.80 -32.18 12.38
N LEU A 4 2.07 -33.36 11.79
CA LEU A 4 3.02 -33.51 10.68
C LEU A 4 2.47 -32.86 9.40
N ALA A 5 1.18 -33.04 9.13
CA ALA A 5 0.52 -32.41 7.99
C ALA A 5 0.54 -30.88 8.11
N ALA A 6 0.26 -30.35 9.30
CA ALA A 6 0.35 -28.91 9.56
C ALA A 6 1.79 -28.38 9.35
N LEU A 7 2.80 -29.09 9.85
CA LEU A 7 4.21 -28.72 9.64
C LEU A 7 4.61 -28.74 8.16
N LEU A 8 4.15 -29.72 7.39
CA LEU A 8 4.41 -29.79 5.95
C LEU A 8 3.74 -28.65 5.18
N VAL A 9 2.52 -28.27 5.55
CA VAL A 9 1.82 -27.11 4.96
C VAL A 9 2.57 -25.81 5.27
N VAL A 10 3.01 -25.62 6.52
CA VAL A 10 3.82 -24.46 6.91
C VAL A 10 5.14 -24.43 6.16
N ALA A 11 5.83 -25.57 6.05
CA ALA A 11 7.08 -25.68 5.31
C ALA A 11 6.88 -25.39 3.81
N ALA A 12 5.80 -25.87 3.21
CA ALA A 12 5.45 -25.59 1.81
C ALA A 12 5.17 -24.09 1.59
N LEU A 13 4.40 -23.45 2.49
CA LEU A 13 4.11 -22.02 2.43
C LEU A 13 5.40 -21.18 2.55
N LEU A 14 6.25 -21.51 3.52
CA LEU A 14 7.56 -20.85 3.70
C LEU A 14 8.46 -21.05 2.49
N TRP A 15 8.45 -22.25 1.89
CA TRP A 15 9.24 -22.53 0.69
C TRP A 15 8.76 -21.73 -0.52
N THR A 16 7.44 -21.60 -0.72
CA THR A 16 6.88 -20.80 -1.82
C THR A 16 7.19 -19.31 -1.67
N GLY A 17 7.21 -18.77 -0.44
CA GLY A 17 7.52 -17.37 -0.17
C GLY A 17 8.99 -17.04 0.06
N ARG A 18 9.90 -18.04 -0.01
CA ARG A 18 11.31 -17.87 0.39
C ARG A 18 12.07 -16.81 -0.41
N ALA A 19 11.68 -16.57 -1.65
CA ALA A 19 12.31 -15.57 -2.52
C ALA A 19 11.95 -14.13 -2.09
N GLU A 20 10.75 -13.94 -1.54
CA GLU A 20 10.25 -12.63 -1.11
C GLU A 20 10.60 -12.33 0.35
N LEU A 21 10.82 -13.37 1.16
CA LEU A 21 11.11 -13.28 2.59
C LEU A 21 12.25 -12.30 2.92
N PRO A 22 13.40 -12.27 2.22
CA PRO A 22 14.47 -11.31 2.51
C PRO A 22 14.04 -9.86 2.30
N ALA A 23 13.28 -9.59 1.23
CA ALA A 23 12.77 -8.25 0.94
C ALA A 23 11.70 -7.83 1.97
N GLN A 24 10.89 -8.77 2.45
CA GLN A 24 9.90 -8.50 3.50
C GLN A 24 10.57 -8.21 4.84
N LEU A 25 11.53 -9.03 5.23
CA LEU A 25 12.30 -8.83 6.46
C LEU A 25 13.07 -7.52 6.40
N ALA A 26 13.74 -7.20 5.29
CA ALA A 26 14.48 -5.94 5.14
C ALA A 26 13.61 -4.70 5.39
N ARG A 27 12.33 -4.72 4.99
CA ARG A 27 11.38 -3.63 5.26
C ARG A 27 11.01 -3.49 6.73
N TRP A 28 11.07 -4.58 7.50
CA TRP A 28 10.71 -4.61 8.92
C TRP A 28 11.90 -4.43 9.86
N THR A 29 13.02 -5.08 9.54
CA THR A 29 14.21 -5.19 10.39
C THR A 29 15.33 -4.24 9.99
N GLY A 30 15.13 -3.39 8.96
CA GLY A 30 16.06 -2.33 8.62
C GLY A 30 16.31 -1.44 9.84
N ALA A 31 17.55 -1.36 10.29
CA ALA A 31 17.98 -0.85 11.60
C ALA A 31 17.77 0.67 11.84
N ALA A 32 17.04 1.38 10.98
CA ALA A 32 16.77 2.81 11.12
C ALA A 32 15.39 3.03 11.75
N THR A 33 15.27 4.05 12.60
CA THR A 33 13.98 4.51 13.13
C THR A 33 13.06 4.88 11.98
N ARG A 34 12.02 4.07 11.75
CA ARG A 34 11.06 4.29 10.66
C ARG A 34 10.03 5.34 11.11
N PRO A 35 9.75 6.37 10.29
CA PRO A 35 8.84 7.44 10.66
C PRO A 35 7.38 6.97 10.66
N THR A 36 6.56 7.69 11.42
CA THR A 36 5.09 7.62 11.32
C THR A 36 4.61 8.74 10.42
N ALA A 37 3.66 8.45 9.54
CA ALA A 37 3.10 9.44 8.62
C ALA A 37 1.58 9.55 8.76
N THR A 38 1.02 10.70 8.38
CA THR A 38 -0.42 10.85 8.18
C THR A 38 -0.65 11.13 6.71
N LEU A 39 -1.39 10.25 6.05
CA LEU A 39 -1.75 10.38 4.64
C LEU A 39 -3.23 10.74 4.54
N ASP A 40 -3.50 11.97 4.12
CA ASP A 40 -4.85 12.44 3.84
C ASP A 40 -5.19 12.20 2.37
N TYR A 41 -5.87 11.09 2.09
CA TYR A 41 -6.24 10.69 0.73
C TYR A 41 -7.12 11.74 0.02
N ALA A 42 -7.92 12.52 0.75
CA ALA A 42 -8.78 13.54 0.16
C ALA A 42 -8.00 14.77 -0.34
N ARG A 43 -6.74 14.93 0.09
CA ARG A 43 -5.85 16.02 -0.32
C ARG A 43 -4.82 15.61 -1.37
N LEU A 44 -4.83 14.34 -1.78
CA LEU A 44 -4.05 13.88 -2.93
C LEU A 44 -4.65 14.45 -4.21
N SER A 45 -3.78 14.85 -5.13
CA SER A 45 -4.18 15.34 -6.44
C SER A 45 -3.11 15.04 -7.48
N PRO A 46 -3.47 14.96 -8.78
CA PRO A 46 -2.50 14.73 -9.85
C PRO A 46 -1.42 15.82 -9.94
N SER A 47 -1.72 17.05 -9.52
CA SER A 47 -0.79 18.19 -9.55
C SER A 47 0.20 18.23 -8.37
N LEU A 48 0.10 17.29 -7.43
CA LEU A 48 0.95 17.24 -6.26
C LEU A 48 2.37 16.78 -6.63
N ASP A 49 3.37 17.65 -6.45
CA ASP A 49 4.77 17.26 -6.62
C ASP A 49 5.30 16.46 -5.41
N ALA A 50 6.46 15.82 -5.56
CA ALA A 50 7.06 14.99 -4.52
C ALA A 50 7.39 15.76 -3.23
N ALA A 51 7.81 17.02 -3.34
CA ALA A 51 8.13 17.85 -2.17
C ALA A 51 6.87 18.25 -1.40
N ALA A 52 5.79 18.56 -2.11
CA ALA A 52 4.48 18.85 -1.55
C ALA A 52 3.88 17.61 -0.86
N LEU A 53 4.00 16.43 -1.47
CA LEU A 53 3.61 15.17 -0.83
C LEU A 53 4.43 14.93 0.44
N GLY A 54 5.75 15.09 0.39
CA GLY A 54 6.62 14.96 1.57
C GLY A 54 6.20 15.90 2.72
N ARG A 55 5.85 17.15 2.40
CA ARG A 55 5.31 18.11 3.39
C ARG A 55 3.97 17.67 3.97
N GLN A 56 3.05 17.16 3.14
CA GLN A 56 1.77 16.62 3.63
C GLN A 56 2.00 15.43 4.59
N LEU A 57 3.04 14.64 4.37
CA LEU A 57 3.45 13.50 5.20
C LEU A 57 4.31 13.91 6.43
N GLY A 58 4.25 15.17 6.86
CA GLY A 58 4.99 15.65 8.04
C GLY A 58 6.47 15.94 7.76
N GLY A 59 6.82 16.29 6.52
CA GLY A 59 8.21 16.55 6.11
C GLY A 59 9.01 15.29 5.80
N LEU A 60 8.33 14.18 5.51
CA LEU A 60 8.96 12.92 5.14
C LEU A 60 9.81 13.08 3.87
N SER A 61 11.08 12.64 3.93
CA SER A 61 11.94 12.56 2.76
C SER A 61 11.48 11.42 1.84
N LEU A 62 11.21 11.75 0.58
CA LEU A 62 10.77 10.80 -0.45
C LEU A 62 11.85 10.69 -1.54
N PRO A 63 12.87 9.83 -1.36
CA PRO A 63 13.88 9.60 -2.40
C PRO A 63 13.22 9.04 -3.66
N CYS A 64 13.47 9.70 -4.79
CA CYS A 64 12.87 9.37 -6.08
C CYS A 64 13.90 8.71 -7.00
N GLN A 65 13.52 7.60 -7.62
CA GLN A 65 14.27 6.96 -8.68
C GLN A 65 13.62 7.28 -10.04
N PRO A 66 14.39 7.77 -11.02
CA PRO A 66 13.87 7.98 -12.37
C PRO A 66 13.52 6.65 -13.03
N GLN A 67 12.48 6.68 -13.86
CA GLN A 67 12.01 5.59 -14.72
C GLN A 67 11.90 6.10 -16.15
N ALA A 68 11.79 5.20 -17.13
CA ALA A 68 11.74 5.55 -18.56
C ALA A 68 10.70 6.64 -18.88
N GLU A 69 9.56 6.64 -18.20
CA GLU A 69 8.45 7.58 -18.45
C GLU A 69 8.02 8.35 -17.19
N GLY A 70 8.84 8.38 -16.13
CA GLY A 70 8.41 8.99 -14.88
C GLY A 70 9.38 8.83 -13.73
N SER A 71 8.84 8.82 -12.51
CA SER A 71 9.63 8.57 -11.31
C SER A 71 8.82 7.78 -10.28
N VAL A 72 9.54 7.01 -9.47
CA VAL A 72 8.98 6.29 -8.33
C VAL A 72 9.71 6.77 -7.09
N CYS A 73 8.96 7.32 -6.13
CA CYS A 73 9.52 7.76 -4.86
C CYS A 73 9.00 6.86 -3.75
N GLU A 74 9.91 6.41 -2.88
CA GLU A 74 9.61 5.42 -1.85
C GLU A 74 10.14 5.86 -0.49
N ALA A 75 9.37 5.62 0.56
CA ALA A 75 9.84 5.78 1.93
C ALA A 75 9.37 4.60 2.79
N ALA A 76 10.30 4.04 3.57
CA ALA A 76 9.96 3.07 4.59
C ALA A 76 9.19 3.76 5.72
N LEU A 77 8.13 3.13 6.20
CA LEU A 77 7.30 3.64 7.29
C LEU A 77 7.29 2.64 8.44
N ALA A 78 6.97 3.11 9.65
CA ALA A 78 6.55 2.25 10.75
C ALA A 78 5.02 2.14 10.79
N GLU A 79 4.38 3.29 10.60
CA GLU A 79 2.93 3.47 10.72
C GLU A 79 2.46 4.56 9.76
N ALA A 80 1.25 4.41 9.24
CA ALA A 80 0.54 5.47 8.55
C ALA A 80 -0.90 5.49 9.02
N ASN A 81 -1.44 6.66 9.35
CA ASN A 81 -2.86 6.81 9.74
C ASN A 81 -3.29 5.88 10.91
N GLY A 82 -2.39 5.57 11.85
CA GLY A 82 -2.70 4.67 12.96
C GLY A 82 -2.60 3.18 12.64
N VAL A 83 -2.22 2.78 11.42
CA VAL A 83 -2.02 1.37 11.02
C VAL A 83 -0.57 1.09 10.69
N ALA A 84 -0.06 -0.09 11.09
CA ALA A 84 1.32 -0.45 10.81
C ALA A 84 1.54 -0.52 9.29
N ALA A 85 2.55 0.20 8.80
CA ALA A 85 2.85 0.32 7.38
C ALA A 85 4.34 0.04 7.17
N ALA A 86 4.69 -0.65 6.10
CA ALA A 86 6.09 -0.94 5.79
C ALA A 86 6.67 0.05 4.78
N LEU A 87 5.85 0.51 3.83
CA LEU A 87 6.31 1.32 2.71
C LEU A 87 5.19 2.25 2.22
N LEU A 88 5.55 3.48 1.91
CA LEU A 88 4.79 4.34 1.01
C LEU A 88 5.54 4.44 -0.31
N ARG A 89 4.82 4.27 -1.42
CA ARG A 89 5.34 4.39 -2.77
C ARG A 89 4.45 5.34 -3.56
N ALA A 90 5.01 6.41 -4.09
CA ALA A 90 4.31 7.32 -4.98
C ALA A 90 4.92 7.25 -6.38
N ARG A 91 4.07 7.26 -7.41
CA ARG A 91 4.51 7.21 -8.81
C ARG A 91 4.06 8.46 -9.54
N TRP A 92 5.00 9.10 -10.23
CA TRP A 92 4.72 10.19 -11.16
C TRP A 92 4.96 9.74 -12.59
N HIS A 93 4.15 10.25 -13.50
CA HIS A 93 4.32 10.14 -14.94
C HIS A 93 4.23 11.54 -15.54
N GLN A 94 5.24 11.94 -16.28
CA GLN A 94 5.31 13.29 -16.89
C GLN A 94 5.00 14.43 -15.90
N GLY A 95 5.54 14.35 -14.68
CA GLY A 95 5.36 15.38 -13.64
C GLY A 95 4.01 15.34 -12.91
N THR A 96 3.11 14.42 -13.27
CA THR A 96 1.78 14.25 -12.65
C THR A 96 1.77 13.04 -11.72
N LEU A 97 1.26 13.20 -10.50
CA LEU A 97 1.10 12.09 -9.55
C LEU A 97 0.01 11.14 -10.05
N GLN A 98 0.38 9.88 -10.29
CA GLN A 98 -0.52 8.85 -10.84
C GLN A 98 -1.07 7.93 -9.76
N SER A 99 -0.23 7.53 -8.81
CA SER A 99 -0.63 6.62 -7.75
C SER A 99 0.17 6.81 -6.47
N VAL A 100 -0.46 6.48 -5.34
CA VAL A 100 0.17 6.34 -4.02
C VAL A 100 -0.23 5.01 -3.44
N ASP A 101 0.72 4.10 -3.27
CA ASP A 101 0.55 2.80 -2.63
C ASP A 101 1.06 2.89 -1.18
N LEU A 102 0.26 2.39 -0.24
CA LEU A 102 0.66 2.13 1.14
C LEU A 102 0.65 0.62 1.36
N LEU A 103 1.82 0.05 1.60
CA LEU A 103 1.99 -1.38 1.83
C LEU A 103 1.91 -1.67 3.33
N LEU A 104 0.96 -2.52 3.68
CA LEU A 104 0.61 -2.90 5.04
C LEU A 104 0.82 -4.41 5.21
N PRO A 105 1.24 -4.89 6.38
CA PRO A 105 1.14 -6.31 6.69
C PRO A 105 -0.26 -6.83 6.45
N TRP A 106 -0.37 -8.08 5.98
CA TRP A 106 -1.66 -8.72 5.72
C TRP A 106 -2.63 -8.62 6.92
N TRP A 107 -2.12 -8.71 8.14
CA TRP A 107 -2.91 -8.70 9.37
C TRP A 107 -3.48 -7.31 9.72
N GLU A 108 -2.94 -6.21 9.15
CA GLU A 108 -3.51 -4.86 9.30
C GLU A 108 -4.71 -4.61 8.39
N HIS A 109 -5.03 -5.56 7.50
CA HIS A 109 -6.06 -5.37 6.47
C HIS A 109 -7.38 -4.84 7.03
N HIS A 110 -7.96 -5.54 8.01
CA HIS A 110 -9.26 -5.17 8.55
C HIS A 110 -9.23 -3.83 9.30
N ARG A 111 -8.12 -3.53 9.98
CA ARG A 111 -7.95 -2.24 10.67
C ARG A 111 -7.86 -1.10 9.68
N ALA A 112 -7.13 -1.29 8.58
CA ALA A 112 -7.04 -0.32 7.50
C ALA A 112 -8.37 -0.11 6.79
N VAL A 113 -9.15 -1.17 6.53
CA VAL A 113 -10.52 -1.04 5.99
C VAL A 113 -11.41 -0.24 6.94
N GLY A 114 -11.35 -0.52 8.25
CA GLY A 114 -12.08 0.25 9.27
C GLY A 114 -11.69 1.73 9.26
N MET A 115 -10.39 2.01 9.28
CA MET A 115 -9.84 3.37 9.22
C MET A 115 -10.29 4.13 7.95
N LEU A 116 -10.22 3.49 6.78
CA LEU A 116 -10.67 4.09 5.53
C LEU A 116 -12.18 4.37 5.55
N THR A 117 -12.97 3.43 6.09
CA THR A 117 -14.42 3.58 6.20
C THR A 117 -14.80 4.72 7.15
N GLU A 118 -14.09 4.86 8.25
CA GLU A 118 -14.29 5.95 9.21
C GLU A 118 -13.96 7.32 8.59
N ARG A 119 -12.88 7.41 7.82
CA ARG A 119 -12.40 8.69 7.26
C ARG A 119 -13.08 9.10 5.95
N LEU A 120 -13.40 8.13 5.09
CA LEU A 120 -13.89 8.36 3.73
C LEU A 120 -15.36 7.96 3.54
N GLY A 121 -16.00 7.42 4.57
CA GLY A 121 -17.35 6.86 4.49
C GLY A 121 -17.39 5.43 3.96
N ALA A 122 -18.59 4.91 3.73
CA ALA A 122 -18.76 3.55 3.21
C ALA A 122 -18.15 3.41 1.80
N PRO A 123 -17.43 2.31 1.50
CA PRO A 123 -16.94 2.06 0.15
C PRO A 123 -18.10 1.82 -0.82
N GLY A 124 -17.94 2.30 -2.06
CA GLY A 124 -18.85 2.01 -3.16
C GLY A 124 -18.45 0.73 -3.93
N GLY A 125 -19.44 0.03 -4.47
CA GLY A 125 -19.30 -0.99 -5.52
C GLY A 125 -18.54 -2.27 -5.16
N ASN A 126 -18.66 -3.26 -6.06
CA ASN A 126 -17.89 -4.50 -6.06
C ASN A 126 -17.02 -4.54 -7.32
N GLU A 127 -15.97 -3.75 -7.39
CA GLU A 127 -15.07 -3.76 -8.55
C GLU A 127 -13.93 -4.77 -8.40
N VAL A 128 -13.38 -5.20 -9.53
CA VAL A 128 -12.25 -6.13 -9.59
C VAL A 128 -10.99 -5.34 -9.92
N VAL A 129 -10.06 -5.25 -8.98
CA VAL A 129 -8.74 -4.63 -9.18
C VAL A 129 -7.72 -5.69 -9.55
N THR A 130 -6.71 -5.30 -10.33
CA THR A 130 -5.55 -6.16 -10.58
C THR A 130 -4.49 -5.86 -9.52
N ALA A 131 -4.29 -6.76 -8.57
CA ALA A 131 -3.18 -6.74 -7.62
C ALA A 131 -2.28 -7.95 -7.89
N ASP A 132 -0.97 -7.74 -8.04
CA ASP A 132 0.00 -8.81 -8.33
C ASP A 132 -0.38 -9.68 -9.55
N GLY A 133 -0.99 -9.07 -10.57
CA GLY A 133 -1.47 -9.78 -11.78
C GLY A 133 -2.76 -10.59 -11.58
N GLN A 134 -3.34 -10.57 -10.37
CA GLN A 134 -4.60 -11.25 -10.04
C GLN A 134 -5.76 -10.27 -9.98
N ARG A 135 -6.89 -10.70 -10.54
CA ARG A 135 -8.17 -10.02 -10.44
C ARG A 135 -8.80 -10.30 -9.07
N LEU A 136 -8.78 -9.32 -8.18
CA LEU A 136 -9.33 -9.41 -6.83
C LEU A 136 -10.51 -8.46 -6.67
N ALA A 137 -11.57 -8.91 -5.99
CA ALA A 137 -12.63 -8.00 -5.56
C ALA A 137 -12.04 -6.94 -4.62
N ALA A 138 -12.35 -5.68 -4.86
CA ALA A 138 -11.90 -4.55 -4.08
C ALA A 138 -13.05 -3.84 -3.36
N LEU A 139 -12.66 -3.04 -2.38
CA LEU A 139 -13.41 -1.93 -1.81
C LEU A 139 -12.88 -0.64 -2.45
N ARG A 140 -13.77 0.28 -2.81
CA ARG A 140 -13.43 1.51 -3.52
C ARG A 140 -14.07 2.73 -2.85
N TRP A 141 -13.30 3.80 -2.70
CA TRP A 141 -13.78 5.12 -2.25
C TRP A 141 -13.47 6.14 -3.34
N SER A 142 -14.52 6.77 -3.87
CA SER A 142 -14.38 7.81 -4.89
C SER A 142 -14.12 9.16 -4.23
N LEU A 143 -13.10 9.86 -4.72
CA LEU A 143 -12.71 11.19 -4.26
C LEU A 143 -12.73 12.16 -5.45
N PRO A 144 -12.78 13.49 -5.23
CA PRO A 144 -12.82 14.46 -6.34
C PRO A 144 -11.67 14.31 -7.33
N GLU A 145 -10.46 14.05 -6.82
CA GLU A 145 -9.21 14.01 -7.59
C GLU A 145 -8.69 12.58 -7.86
N GLY A 146 -9.45 11.55 -7.46
CA GLY A 146 -8.97 10.18 -7.60
C GLY A 146 -9.83 9.14 -6.90
N THR A 147 -9.23 8.00 -6.62
CA THR A 147 -9.92 6.86 -6.02
C THR A 147 -8.98 6.14 -5.08
N VAL A 148 -9.47 5.82 -3.88
CA VAL A 148 -8.80 4.88 -2.98
C VAL A 148 -9.37 3.48 -3.18
N GLN A 149 -8.52 2.48 -3.23
CA GLN A 149 -8.89 1.09 -3.40
C GLN A 149 -8.05 0.17 -2.51
N MET A 150 -8.68 -0.91 -2.07
CA MET A 150 -8.05 -1.96 -1.28
C MET A 150 -8.72 -3.29 -1.60
N ALA A 151 -7.98 -4.39 -1.61
CA ALA A 151 -8.59 -5.72 -1.77
C ALA A 151 -9.65 -5.94 -0.68
N ARG A 152 -10.77 -6.59 -1.02
CA ARG A 152 -11.87 -6.84 -0.08
C ARG A 152 -11.49 -7.79 1.06
N ALA A 153 -10.62 -8.75 0.75
CA ALA A 153 -10.08 -9.70 1.70
C ALA A 153 -8.55 -9.73 1.56
N PRO A 154 -7.81 -9.96 2.66
CA PRO A 154 -6.35 -10.05 2.62
C PRO A 154 -5.83 -11.33 1.97
N GLY A 155 -6.70 -12.30 1.68
CA GLY A 155 -6.30 -13.66 1.33
C GLY A 155 -5.83 -14.44 2.56
N TRP A 156 -5.23 -15.61 2.32
CA TRP A 156 -4.81 -16.55 3.37
C TRP A 156 -3.30 -16.56 3.61
N ASN A 157 -2.52 -15.95 2.72
CA ASN A 157 -1.07 -16.02 2.78
C ASN A 157 -0.52 -14.79 3.53
N PRO A 158 0.04 -14.98 4.75
CA PRO A 158 0.52 -13.90 5.58
C PRO A 158 1.76 -13.19 5.03
N LEU A 159 2.37 -13.75 3.99
CA LEU A 159 3.50 -13.15 3.28
C LEU A 159 3.05 -12.12 2.23
N HIS A 160 1.77 -12.03 1.88
CA HIS A 160 1.32 -10.96 0.99
C HIS A 160 1.17 -9.64 1.74
N TRP A 161 1.42 -8.55 1.03
CA TRP A 161 1.12 -7.22 1.53
C TRP A 161 -0.33 -6.87 1.23
N ALA A 162 -1.05 -6.37 2.23
CA ALA A 162 -2.25 -5.61 1.95
C ALA A 162 -1.81 -4.25 1.40
N THR A 163 -2.47 -3.78 0.34
CA THR A 163 -2.15 -2.50 -0.27
C THR A 163 -3.37 -1.60 -0.22
N VAL A 164 -3.22 -0.41 0.37
CA VAL A 164 -4.14 0.70 0.16
C VAL A 164 -3.56 1.54 -0.96
N ARG A 165 -4.28 1.67 -2.06
CA ARG A 165 -3.82 2.38 -3.24
C ARG A 165 -4.73 3.55 -3.53
N TRP A 166 -4.15 4.73 -3.73
CA TRP A 166 -4.82 5.85 -4.37
C TRP A 166 -4.38 5.92 -5.82
N ASP A 167 -5.32 6.11 -6.73
CA ASP A 167 -5.09 6.36 -8.14
C ASP A 167 -5.70 7.72 -8.53
N ALA A 168 -4.96 8.48 -9.34
CA ALA A 168 -5.42 9.75 -9.88
C ALA A 168 -6.65 9.56 -10.78
N ALA A 169 -7.55 10.53 -10.75
CA ALA A 169 -8.61 10.61 -11.75
C ALA A 169 -8.00 10.91 -13.14
N PRO A 170 -8.58 10.40 -14.24
CA PRO A 170 -8.16 10.77 -15.58
C PRO A 170 -8.27 12.29 -15.77
N PRO A 171 -7.35 12.93 -16.53
CA PRO A 171 -7.51 14.33 -16.90
C PRO A 171 -8.83 14.50 -17.67
N ARG A 172 -9.60 15.53 -17.28
CA ARG A 172 -10.87 15.89 -17.95
C ARG A 172 -10.63 16.70 -19.20
#